data_AF-A0A843HWD6-F1
#
_entry.id   AF-A0A843HWD6-F1
#
_cell.length_a   1.000
_cell.length_b   1.000
_cell.length_c   1.000
_cell.angle_alpha   90.00
_cell.angle_beta   90.00
_cell.angle_gamma   90.00
#
_symmetry.space_group_name_H-M   'P 1'
#
loop_
_entity.id
_entity.type
_entity.pdbx_description
1 polymer ?
#
loop_
_entity_poly.entity_id
_entity_poly.type
_entity_poly.pdbx_seq_one_letter_code
_entity_poly.pdbx_strand_id
1 'polypeptide(L)'
;MLESLFKPKIIAVVGASRDRNKVGNVILRNLLATYSGKIIPINNKAESVEGLRAYKSLKEVQGQVDLAVISIPRNNVPEVMEDAGEANVKAAIVITSGFRELDELGAKLEEQLVSIAKKYGIRFLGPNTFGIITPSFNSTFAFSDVKKGNIALVVQSGGVGVYMLNWAQKSRLGISYFVSLGNQADLKETEIIQYLADDPETRAIFSYIEGIQDGDKFLEVLPEITKKKPVVFLKGGISTHGSAAAKTHTGSIAGSYELFKAAVRAVGAILVDDLSDFLDLARLIASDEPIREDVLVVTNSGGHGVLTSDAIDKYGLRAIELPDNITQELQKVLPPQSFPRNPLDLSGDATSIRYDQALKAIQDLDCTKIVIVQSLPMVSCTEVARVIMNYKGSGVVGV
;
A
#
# COMPACT_ATOMS: atom_id res chain seq x y z
N MET A 1 -16.68 -12.53 -7.39
CA MET A 1 -15.74 -13.66 -7.57
C MET A 1 -14.78 -13.81 -6.39
N LEU A 2 -14.30 -12.71 -5.77
CA LEU A 2 -13.30 -12.77 -4.67
C LEU A 2 -13.89 -12.59 -3.26
N GLU A 3 -15.22 -12.70 -3.09
CA GLU A 3 -15.85 -12.51 -1.77
C GLU A 3 -15.34 -13.51 -0.73
N SER A 4 -15.16 -14.78 -1.09
CA SER A 4 -14.62 -15.78 -0.16
C SER A 4 -13.18 -15.47 0.28
N LEU A 5 -12.43 -14.68 -0.50
CA LEU A 5 -11.08 -14.24 -0.13
C LEU A 5 -11.12 -13.04 0.82
N PHE A 6 -11.96 -12.04 0.55
CA PHE A 6 -11.93 -10.75 1.27
C PHE A 6 -13.01 -10.59 2.35
N LYS A 7 -14.11 -11.35 2.27
CA LYS A 7 -15.26 -11.34 3.18
C LYS A 7 -15.72 -12.76 3.52
N PRO A 8 -14.82 -13.68 3.94
CA PRO A 8 -15.21 -15.01 4.40
C PRO A 8 -16.09 -14.92 5.65
N LYS A 9 -16.90 -15.95 5.92
CA LYS A 9 -17.59 -16.15 7.21
C LYS A 9 -16.84 -17.15 8.08
N ILE A 10 -16.22 -18.16 7.46
CA ILE A 10 -15.48 -19.23 8.14
C ILE A 10 -14.06 -19.33 7.55
N ILE A 11 -13.06 -19.12 8.39
CA ILE A 11 -11.63 -19.18 8.01
C ILE A 11 -10.98 -20.38 8.68
N ALA A 12 -10.36 -21.27 7.89
CA ALA A 12 -9.52 -22.34 8.40
C ALA A 12 -8.03 -21.98 8.31
N VAL A 13 -7.25 -22.34 9.33
CA VAL A 13 -5.80 -22.10 9.37
C VAL A 13 -5.06 -23.43 9.34
N VAL A 14 -4.54 -23.80 8.17
CA VAL A 14 -3.77 -25.03 7.98
C VAL A 14 -2.31 -24.80 8.32
N GLY A 15 -1.81 -25.57 9.29
CA GLY A 15 -0.49 -25.34 9.89
C GLY A 15 -0.55 -24.54 11.19
N ALA A 16 -1.75 -24.28 11.73
CA ALA A 16 -1.92 -23.84 13.11
C ALA A 16 -1.18 -24.80 14.06
N SER A 17 -0.55 -24.30 15.11
CA SER A 17 0.33 -25.09 15.98
C SER A 17 0.26 -24.61 17.43
N ARG A 18 0.54 -25.48 18.40
CA ARG A 18 0.75 -25.08 19.81
C ARG A 18 2.05 -24.31 20.03
N ASP A 19 3.01 -24.50 19.12
CA ASP A 19 4.24 -23.69 19.07
C ASP A 19 3.91 -22.30 18.52
N ARG A 20 4.01 -21.29 19.39
CA ARG A 20 3.66 -19.90 19.10
C ARG A 20 4.64 -19.18 18.19
N ASN A 21 5.81 -19.78 17.91
CA ASN A 21 6.80 -19.22 17.00
C ASN A 21 6.55 -19.63 15.54
N LYS A 22 5.67 -20.61 15.29
CA LYS A 22 5.34 -21.03 13.92
C LYS A 22 4.40 -20.04 13.25
N VAL A 23 4.66 -19.77 11.97
CA VAL A 23 3.86 -18.89 11.10
C VAL A 23 2.36 -19.15 11.23
N GLY A 24 1.93 -20.42 11.19
CA GLY A 24 0.51 -20.76 11.30
C GLY A 24 -0.12 -20.42 12.66
N ASN A 25 0.64 -20.44 13.76
CA ASN A 25 0.14 -19.93 15.04
C ASN A 25 0.08 -18.40 15.06
N VAL A 26 1.08 -17.72 14.50
CA VAL A 26 1.07 -16.24 14.39
C VAL A 26 -0.16 -15.78 13.60
N ILE A 27 -0.44 -16.39 12.46
CA ILE A 27 -1.64 -16.12 11.66
C ILE A 27 -2.91 -16.38 12.47
N LEU A 28 -3.00 -17.54 13.15
CA LEU A 28 -4.16 -17.87 13.99
C LEU A 28 -4.40 -16.80 15.06
N ARG A 29 -3.36 -16.33 15.73
CA ARG A 29 -3.46 -15.29 16.78
C ARG A 29 -3.85 -13.94 16.21
N ASN A 30 -3.33 -13.58 15.03
CA ASN A 30 -3.73 -12.36 14.32
C ASN A 30 -5.22 -12.40 13.94
N LEU A 31 -5.70 -13.53 13.45
CA LEU A 31 -7.13 -13.73 13.16
C LEU A 31 -7.97 -13.65 14.44
N LEU A 32 -7.55 -14.32 15.52
CA LEU A 32 -8.25 -14.25 16.82
C LEU A 32 -8.35 -12.82 17.38
N ALA A 33 -7.35 -11.98 17.11
CA ALA A 33 -7.32 -10.59 17.56
C ALA A 33 -8.16 -9.64 16.68
N THR A 34 -8.46 -10.00 15.43
CA THR A 34 -9.03 -9.06 14.45
C THR A 34 -10.38 -9.49 13.89
N TYR A 35 -10.62 -10.79 13.77
CA TYR A 35 -11.77 -11.36 13.09
C TYR A 35 -12.85 -11.82 14.06
N SER A 36 -14.08 -11.38 13.81
CA SER A 36 -15.24 -11.72 14.64
C SER A 36 -16.00 -12.97 14.16
N GLY A 37 -15.64 -13.54 13.01
CA GLY A 37 -16.27 -14.74 12.48
C GLY A 37 -15.67 -16.03 13.02
N LYS A 38 -16.05 -17.16 12.42
CA LYS A 38 -15.59 -18.48 12.88
C LYS A 38 -14.18 -18.79 12.37
N ILE A 39 -13.29 -19.17 13.28
CA ILE A 39 -11.91 -19.58 12.97
C ILE A 39 -11.75 -21.06 13.31
N ILE A 40 -11.10 -21.82 12.42
CA ILE A 40 -10.92 -23.27 12.57
C ILE A 40 -9.43 -23.64 12.39
N PRO A 41 -8.73 -23.99 13.47
CA PRO A 41 -7.37 -24.50 13.37
C PRO A 41 -7.34 -25.90 12.72
N ILE A 42 -6.45 -26.12 11.76
CA ILE A 42 -6.17 -27.44 11.20
C ILE A 42 -4.75 -27.87 11.60
N ASN A 43 -4.66 -28.95 12.37
CA ASN A 43 -3.44 -29.53 12.89
C ASN A 43 -3.61 -31.05 13.06
N ASN A 44 -2.73 -31.85 12.47
CA ASN A 44 -2.83 -33.31 12.48
C ASN A 44 -2.43 -33.99 13.81
N LYS A 45 -1.91 -33.24 14.79
CA LYS A 45 -1.40 -33.76 16.07
C LYS A 45 -2.12 -33.21 17.30
N ALA A 46 -2.56 -31.95 17.25
CA ALA A 46 -3.17 -31.27 18.38
C ALA A 46 -4.70 -31.36 18.31
N GLU A 47 -5.34 -31.68 19.43
CA GLU A 47 -6.81 -31.61 19.57
C GLU A 47 -7.31 -30.17 19.74
N SER A 48 -6.44 -29.27 20.19
CA SER A 48 -6.74 -27.85 20.38
C SER A 48 -5.52 -26.94 20.22
N VAL A 49 -5.76 -25.72 19.72
CA VAL A 49 -4.76 -24.67 19.51
C VAL A 49 -5.36 -23.32 19.88
N GLU A 50 -4.68 -22.54 20.73
CA GLU A 50 -5.15 -21.24 21.25
C GLU A 50 -6.62 -21.29 21.78
N GLY A 51 -6.98 -22.41 22.44
CA GLY A 51 -8.32 -22.61 23.02
C GLY A 51 -9.41 -23.05 22.04
N LEU A 52 -9.14 -23.09 20.73
CA LEU A 52 -10.07 -23.59 19.72
C LEU A 52 -9.86 -25.08 19.46
N ARG A 53 -10.95 -25.81 19.18
CA ARG A 53 -10.89 -27.21 18.71
C ARG A 53 -10.17 -27.26 17.36
N ALA A 54 -9.16 -28.11 17.25
CA ALA A 54 -8.44 -28.35 16.02
C ALA A 54 -8.95 -29.62 15.32
N TYR A 55 -8.90 -29.63 13.98
CA TYR A 55 -9.23 -30.77 13.13
C TYR A 55 -7.97 -31.28 12.43
N LYS A 56 -7.91 -32.57 12.07
CA LYS A 56 -6.68 -33.12 11.47
C LYS A 56 -6.51 -32.71 10.01
N SER A 57 -7.62 -32.53 9.30
CA SER A 57 -7.67 -32.07 7.91
C SER A 57 -8.90 -31.20 7.67
N LEU A 58 -8.94 -30.54 6.50
CA LEU A 58 -10.10 -29.73 6.10
C LEU A 58 -11.36 -30.57 5.90
N LYS A 59 -11.22 -31.83 5.47
CA LYS A 59 -12.34 -32.77 5.25
C LYS A 59 -13.08 -33.15 6.53
N GLU A 60 -12.41 -33.10 7.68
CA GLU A 60 -13.02 -33.42 8.97
C GLU A 60 -13.89 -32.28 9.52
N VAL A 61 -13.81 -31.09 8.93
CA VAL A 61 -14.57 -29.93 9.38
C VAL A 61 -16.04 -30.10 9.01
N GLN A 62 -16.93 -30.13 10.00
CA GLN A 62 -18.36 -30.12 9.77
C GLN A 62 -18.83 -28.71 9.35
N GLY A 63 -19.34 -28.60 8.13
CA GLY A 63 -19.86 -27.36 7.54
C GLY A 63 -18.92 -26.77 6.48
N GLN A 64 -19.29 -25.61 5.96
CA GLN A 64 -18.56 -24.95 4.87
C GLN A 64 -17.40 -24.10 5.42
N VAL A 65 -16.23 -24.24 4.82
CA VAL A 65 -15.09 -23.33 5.04
C VAL A 65 -15.01 -22.42 3.81
N ASP A 66 -15.02 -21.10 4.01
CA ASP A 66 -14.98 -20.16 2.88
C ASP A 66 -13.54 -19.92 2.42
N LEU A 67 -12.62 -19.78 3.38
CA LEU A 67 -11.22 -19.44 3.17
C LEU A 67 -10.30 -20.39 3.94
N ALA A 68 -9.31 -20.98 3.26
CA ALA A 68 -8.21 -21.71 3.89
C ALA A 68 -6.90 -20.92 3.82
N VAL A 69 -6.27 -20.64 4.96
CA VAL A 69 -4.93 -20.03 5.03
C VAL A 69 -3.92 -21.14 5.30
N ILE A 70 -3.03 -21.40 4.35
CA ILE A 70 -2.17 -22.59 4.32
C ILE A 70 -0.71 -22.20 4.57
N SER A 71 -0.14 -22.65 5.68
CA SER A 71 1.26 -22.39 6.08
C SER A 71 1.96 -23.68 6.57
N ILE A 72 2.10 -24.65 5.68
CA ILE A 72 2.73 -25.96 5.93
C ILE A 72 3.90 -26.19 4.96
N PRO A 73 4.76 -27.21 5.14
CA PRO A 73 5.85 -27.49 4.20
C PRO A 73 5.35 -27.70 2.76
N ARG A 74 6.08 -27.16 1.77
CA ARG A 74 5.69 -27.12 0.34
C ARG A 74 5.21 -28.44 -0.25
N ASN A 75 5.85 -29.55 0.12
CA ASN A 75 5.54 -30.87 -0.43
C ASN A 75 4.13 -31.37 -0.05
N ASN A 76 3.55 -30.83 1.02
CA ASN A 76 2.25 -31.25 1.54
C ASN A 76 1.12 -30.30 1.09
N VAL A 77 1.46 -29.18 0.45
CA VAL A 77 0.46 -28.18 0.04
C VAL A 77 -0.51 -28.73 -1.01
N PRO A 78 -0.09 -29.49 -2.06
CA PRO A 78 -1.02 -30.06 -3.02
C PRO A 78 -2.05 -31.00 -2.39
N GLU A 79 -1.65 -31.85 -1.44
CA GLU A 79 -2.56 -32.74 -0.72
C GLU A 79 -3.59 -31.96 0.09
N VAL A 80 -3.17 -30.91 0.80
CA VAL A 80 -4.11 -30.03 1.52
C VAL A 80 -5.02 -29.26 0.57
N MET A 81 -4.56 -28.94 -0.64
CA MET A 81 -5.40 -28.28 -1.64
C MET A 81 -6.47 -29.22 -2.21
N GLU A 82 -6.15 -30.50 -2.40
CA GLU A 82 -7.14 -31.55 -2.69
C GLU A 82 -8.14 -31.67 -1.54
N ASP A 83 -7.66 -31.65 -0.29
CA ASP A 83 -8.54 -31.67 0.88
C ASP A 83 -9.49 -30.46 0.95
N ALA A 84 -8.99 -29.28 0.62
CA ALA A 84 -9.80 -28.08 0.53
C ALA A 84 -10.88 -28.20 -0.57
N GLY A 85 -10.53 -28.81 -1.71
CA GLY A 85 -11.47 -29.06 -2.80
C GLY A 85 -12.60 -30.01 -2.44
N GLU A 86 -12.26 -31.14 -1.81
CA GLU A 86 -13.27 -32.09 -1.31
C GLU A 86 -14.13 -31.50 -0.20
N ALA A 87 -13.57 -30.60 0.63
CA ALA A 87 -14.31 -29.83 1.63
C ALA A 87 -15.08 -28.62 1.05
N ASN A 88 -15.10 -28.46 -0.27
CA ASN A 88 -15.79 -27.39 -1.00
C ASN A 88 -15.36 -25.96 -0.58
N VAL A 89 -14.09 -25.79 -0.20
CA VAL A 89 -13.48 -24.49 0.07
C VAL A 89 -13.48 -23.66 -1.21
N LYS A 90 -13.78 -22.36 -1.11
CA LYS A 90 -13.90 -21.47 -2.28
C LYS A 90 -12.65 -20.66 -2.55
N ALA A 91 -11.93 -20.28 -1.50
CA ALA A 91 -10.70 -19.52 -1.61
C ALA A 91 -9.57 -20.08 -0.73
N ALA A 92 -8.33 -19.89 -1.16
CA ALA A 92 -7.15 -20.17 -0.34
C ALA A 92 -6.11 -19.04 -0.37
N ILE A 93 -5.34 -18.93 0.71
CA ILE A 93 -4.13 -18.10 0.79
C ILE A 93 -2.97 -19.05 1.09
N VAL A 94 -2.08 -19.23 0.13
CA VAL A 94 -0.96 -20.17 0.24
C VAL A 94 0.29 -19.41 0.67
N ILE A 95 0.48 -19.29 1.99
CA ILE A 95 1.60 -18.57 2.60
C ILE A 95 2.94 -19.24 2.29
N THR A 96 2.92 -20.57 2.19
CA THR A 96 4.11 -21.40 2.00
C THR A 96 4.93 -20.96 0.79
N SER A 97 6.24 -20.82 1.00
CA SER A 97 7.26 -20.61 -0.04
C SER A 97 7.92 -21.92 -0.47
N GLY A 98 8.84 -21.83 -1.44
CA GLY A 98 9.57 -22.93 -2.04
C GLY A 98 8.89 -23.48 -3.30
N PHE A 99 8.15 -22.67 -4.05
CA PHE A 99 7.54 -23.08 -5.30
C PHE A 99 8.45 -22.70 -6.48
N ARG A 100 7.91 -22.13 -7.58
CA ARG A 100 8.70 -21.83 -8.77
C ARG A 100 9.88 -20.89 -8.53
N GLU A 101 9.83 -20.11 -7.45
CA GLU A 101 10.88 -19.18 -7.06
C GLU A 101 12.12 -19.87 -6.50
N LEU A 102 12.03 -21.15 -6.13
CA LEU A 102 13.12 -21.88 -5.48
C LEU A 102 13.83 -22.84 -6.43
N ASP A 103 13.10 -23.75 -7.07
CA ASP A 103 13.68 -24.81 -7.91
C ASP A 103 12.65 -25.45 -8.89
N GLU A 104 13.12 -26.35 -9.76
CA GLU A 104 12.28 -27.07 -10.74
C GLU A 104 11.20 -27.95 -10.09
N LEU A 105 11.48 -28.54 -8.92
CA LEU A 105 10.49 -29.31 -8.17
C LEU A 105 9.37 -28.39 -7.70
N GLY A 106 9.72 -27.22 -7.18
CA GLY A 106 8.81 -26.18 -6.75
C GLY A 106 7.93 -25.67 -7.89
N ALA A 107 8.48 -25.53 -9.11
CA ALA A 107 7.70 -25.21 -10.30
C ALA A 107 6.64 -26.29 -10.61
N LYS A 108 7.02 -27.58 -10.54
CA LYS A 108 6.06 -28.70 -10.71
C LYS A 108 4.99 -28.73 -9.62
N LEU A 109 5.36 -28.43 -8.37
CA LEU A 109 4.40 -28.32 -7.26
C LEU A 109 3.42 -27.16 -7.49
N GLU A 110 3.88 -26.04 -8.06
CA GLU A 110 3.01 -24.89 -8.39
C GLU A 110 2.03 -25.23 -9.52
N GLU A 111 2.49 -25.92 -10.57
CA GLU A 111 1.62 -26.42 -11.64
C GLU A 111 0.55 -27.38 -11.12
N GLN A 112 0.92 -28.28 -10.22
CA GLN A 112 -0.02 -29.17 -9.53
C GLN A 112 -1.05 -28.38 -8.73
N LEU A 113 -0.61 -27.37 -7.98
CA LEU A 113 -1.50 -26.50 -7.20
C LEU A 113 -2.54 -25.81 -8.09
N VAL A 114 -2.10 -25.25 -9.23
CA VAL A 114 -2.99 -24.61 -10.21
C VAL A 114 -3.97 -25.62 -10.82
N SER A 115 -3.52 -26.84 -11.14
CA SER A 115 -4.37 -27.90 -11.67
C SER A 115 -5.46 -28.31 -10.68
N ILE A 116 -5.10 -28.52 -9.41
CA ILE A 116 -6.04 -28.87 -8.33
C ILE A 116 -7.04 -27.73 -8.11
N ALA A 117 -6.57 -26.48 -8.04
CA ALA A 117 -7.42 -25.31 -7.90
C ALA A 117 -8.47 -25.24 -9.02
N LYS A 118 -8.06 -25.44 -10.28
CA LYS A 118 -8.98 -25.50 -11.42
C LYS A 118 -9.98 -26.65 -11.33
N LYS A 119 -9.52 -27.86 -10.97
CA LYS A 119 -10.36 -29.07 -10.82
C LYS A 119 -11.54 -28.85 -9.85
N TYR A 120 -11.30 -28.16 -8.74
CA TYR A 120 -12.33 -27.93 -7.70
C TYR A 120 -12.96 -26.53 -7.75
N GLY A 121 -12.54 -25.66 -8.68
CA GLY A 121 -13.03 -24.29 -8.76
C GLY A 121 -12.61 -23.42 -7.57
N ILE A 122 -11.43 -23.66 -7.00
CA ILE A 122 -10.86 -22.89 -5.91
C ILE A 122 -10.03 -21.75 -6.51
N ARG A 123 -10.21 -20.54 -6.00
CA ARG A 123 -9.29 -19.42 -6.31
C ARG A 123 -8.27 -19.27 -5.20
N PHE A 124 -7.01 -19.01 -5.50
CA PHE A 124 -5.99 -18.83 -4.47
C PHE A 124 -5.00 -17.70 -4.70
N LEU A 125 -4.59 -17.09 -3.59
CA LEU A 125 -3.54 -16.07 -3.52
C LEU A 125 -2.18 -16.74 -3.22
N GLY A 126 -1.14 -16.31 -3.93
CA GLY A 126 0.21 -16.86 -3.81
C GLY A 126 0.55 -17.90 -4.89
N PRO A 127 1.35 -18.96 -4.57
CA PRO A 127 1.95 -19.23 -3.26
C PRO A 127 3.02 -18.19 -2.88
N ASN A 128 3.78 -18.44 -1.81
CA ASN A 128 4.83 -17.54 -1.34
C ASN A 128 4.32 -16.11 -1.09
N THR A 129 3.18 -16.00 -0.41
CA THR A 129 2.55 -14.71 -0.07
C THR A 129 2.70 -14.41 1.42
N PHE A 130 2.79 -13.12 1.76
CA PHE A 130 2.70 -12.65 3.13
C PHE A 130 1.27 -12.72 3.71
N GLY A 131 0.26 -12.98 2.88
CA GLY A 131 -1.16 -12.99 3.22
C GLY A 131 -1.85 -11.65 2.97
N ILE A 132 -3.00 -11.44 3.62
CA ILE A 132 -3.82 -10.23 3.47
C ILE A 132 -4.21 -9.62 4.81
N ILE A 133 -4.37 -8.31 4.82
CA ILE A 133 -5.09 -7.55 5.84
C ILE A 133 -6.30 -6.92 5.16
N THR A 134 -7.48 -7.12 5.74
CA THR A 134 -8.73 -6.51 5.30
C THR A 134 -9.29 -5.65 6.43
N PRO A 135 -10.37 -4.88 6.20
CA PRO A 135 -11.05 -4.17 7.28
C PRO A 135 -11.58 -5.08 8.39
N SER A 136 -11.68 -6.39 8.15
CA SER A 136 -12.30 -7.36 9.06
C SER A 136 -11.36 -8.42 9.63
N PHE A 137 -10.20 -8.67 9.03
CA PHE A 137 -9.25 -9.65 9.55
C PHE A 137 -7.82 -9.43 9.07
N ASN A 138 -6.86 -9.93 9.84
CA ASN A 138 -5.45 -10.02 9.48
C ASN A 138 -5.05 -11.50 9.38
N SER A 139 -4.81 -12.00 8.17
CA SER A 139 -4.33 -13.36 7.91
C SER A 139 -2.84 -13.41 7.55
N THR A 140 -2.09 -12.36 7.89
CA THR A 140 -0.63 -12.30 7.71
C THR A 140 0.09 -12.85 8.93
N PHE A 141 1.41 -12.99 8.81
CA PHE A 141 2.30 -13.26 9.93
C PHE A 141 3.13 -12.04 10.37
N ALA A 142 2.66 -10.82 10.06
CA ALA A 142 3.13 -9.61 10.73
C ALA A 142 2.23 -9.32 11.94
N PHE A 143 2.84 -8.97 13.07
CA PHE A 143 2.13 -8.22 14.09
C PHE A 143 2.06 -6.78 13.62
N SER A 144 0.95 -6.39 13.00
CA SER A 144 0.78 -5.03 12.51
C SER A 144 -0.51 -4.46 13.08
N ASP A 145 -0.35 -3.54 14.03
CA ASP A 145 -1.42 -2.67 14.51
C ASP A 145 -1.62 -1.55 13.47
N VAL A 146 -2.16 -1.92 12.32
CA VAL A 146 -2.44 -0.94 11.26
C VAL A 146 -3.80 -0.32 11.52
N LYS A 147 -3.82 1.01 11.52
CA LYS A 147 -5.07 1.76 11.56
C LYS A 147 -5.88 1.49 10.29
N LYS A 148 -7.20 1.39 10.45
CA LYS A 148 -8.11 1.45 9.33
C LYS A 148 -7.99 2.81 8.65
N GLY A 149 -8.02 2.82 7.33
CA GLY A 149 -8.07 4.01 6.50
C GLY A 149 -8.45 3.66 5.08
N ASN A 150 -8.03 4.48 4.12
CA ASN A 150 -8.56 4.47 2.76
C ASN A 150 -7.51 4.13 1.69
N ILE A 151 -6.27 3.80 2.08
CA ILE A 151 -5.21 3.40 1.12
C ILE A 151 -5.11 1.88 1.04
N ALA A 152 -5.21 1.32 -0.16
CA ALA A 152 -4.97 -0.11 -0.38
C ALA A 152 -3.54 -0.34 -0.85
N LEU A 153 -2.85 -1.30 -0.24
CA LEU A 153 -1.49 -1.70 -0.60
C LEU A 153 -1.50 -3.07 -1.30
N VAL A 154 -1.00 -3.14 -2.53
CA VAL A 154 -0.93 -4.37 -3.33
C VAL A 154 0.53 -4.65 -3.69
N VAL A 155 1.16 -5.62 -3.03
CA VAL A 155 2.62 -5.78 -3.08
C VAL A 155 3.01 -7.18 -3.54
N GLN A 156 3.86 -7.26 -4.56
CA GLN A 156 4.38 -8.54 -5.02
C GLN A 156 5.42 -9.12 -4.06
N SER A 157 6.33 -8.29 -3.56
CA SER A 157 7.33 -8.68 -2.56
C SER A 157 6.79 -8.56 -1.14
N GLY A 158 6.80 -9.68 -0.40
CA GLY A 158 6.40 -9.69 1.02
C GLY A 158 7.30 -8.81 1.90
N GLY A 159 8.62 -8.77 1.62
CA GLY A 159 9.56 -7.93 2.37
C GLY A 159 9.30 -6.43 2.21
N VAL A 160 9.05 -5.99 0.97
CA VAL A 160 8.62 -4.60 0.69
C VAL A 160 7.27 -4.32 1.35
N GLY A 161 6.35 -5.29 1.32
CA GLY A 161 5.08 -5.20 2.02
C GLY A 161 5.20 -4.96 3.52
N VAL A 162 6.06 -5.71 4.22
CA VAL A 162 6.33 -5.53 5.65
C VAL A 162 6.93 -4.16 5.92
N TYR A 163 7.85 -3.69 5.07
CA TYR A 163 8.40 -2.34 5.19
C TYR A 163 7.29 -1.28 5.09
N MET A 164 6.39 -1.40 4.11
CA MET A 164 5.29 -0.46 3.91
C MET A 164 4.28 -0.49 5.07
N LEU A 165 3.98 -1.67 5.63
CA LEU A 165 3.15 -1.79 6.83
C LEU A 165 3.78 -1.10 8.05
N ASN A 166 5.08 -1.30 8.26
CA ASN A 166 5.82 -0.63 9.34
C ASN A 166 5.85 0.89 9.15
N TRP A 167 6.01 1.35 7.91
CA TRP A 167 5.95 2.77 7.60
C TRP A 167 4.54 3.33 7.88
N ALA A 168 3.48 2.66 7.43
CA ALA A 168 2.10 3.09 7.63
C ALA A 168 1.77 3.21 9.13
N GLN A 169 2.23 2.26 9.93
CA GLN A 169 2.09 2.32 11.39
C GLN A 169 2.81 3.55 11.99
N LYS A 170 4.06 3.81 11.58
CA LYS A 170 4.86 4.95 12.07
C LYS A 170 4.30 6.30 11.62
N SER A 171 3.81 6.39 10.38
CA SER A 171 3.22 7.61 9.82
C SER A 171 1.75 7.79 10.22
N ARG A 172 1.16 6.81 10.92
CA ARG A 172 -0.27 6.74 11.25
C ARG A 172 -1.17 6.78 10.01
N LEU A 173 -0.64 6.39 8.85
CA LEU A 173 -1.43 6.23 7.65
C LEU A 173 -2.35 5.03 7.82
N GLY A 174 -3.66 5.24 7.63
CA GLY A 174 -4.62 4.16 7.68
C GLY A 174 -4.67 3.38 6.36
N ILE A 175 -4.71 2.06 6.44
CA ILE A 175 -4.88 1.19 5.28
C ILE A 175 -6.32 0.65 5.21
N SER A 176 -6.87 0.55 4.00
CA SER A 176 -8.13 -0.17 3.76
C SER A 176 -7.84 -1.66 3.60
N TYR A 177 -6.86 -2.00 2.76
CA TYR A 177 -6.43 -3.36 2.50
C TYR A 177 -4.91 -3.43 2.36
N PHE A 178 -4.35 -4.58 2.72
CA PHE A 178 -3.02 -5.00 2.33
C PHE A 178 -3.13 -6.37 1.67
N VAL A 179 -2.57 -6.52 0.47
CA VAL A 179 -2.56 -7.78 -0.27
C VAL A 179 -1.15 -8.07 -0.74
N SER A 180 -0.54 -9.12 -0.19
CA SER A 180 0.70 -9.65 -0.73
C SER A 180 0.39 -10.66 -1.84
N LEU A 181 0.89 -10.43 -3.04
CA LEU A 181 0.58 -11.24 -4.21
C LEU A 181 1.42 -12.54 -4.28
N GLY A 182 2.68 -12.47 -3.84
CA GLY A 182 3.62 -13.57 -3.95
C GLY A 182 3.88 -13.97 -5.40
N ASN A 183 3.84 -15.27 -5.68
CA ASN A 183 4.08 -15.81 -7.01
C ASN A 183 2.93 -15.57 -7.99
N GLN A 184 1.72 -15.24 -7.54
CA GLN A 184 0.59 -15.02 -8.45
C GLN A 184 0.36 -16.21 -9.38
N ALA A 185 0.33 -17.43 -8.86
CA ALA A 185 0.15 -18.63 -9.67
C ALA A 185 -1.29 -18.72 -10.21
N ASP A 186 -2.28 -18.36 -9.39
CA ASP A 186 -3.68 -18.20 -9.80
C ASP A 186 -4.09 -16.72 -9.83
N LEU A 187 -4.43 -16.12 -8.68
CA LEU A 187 -4.90 -14.73 -8.62
C LEU A 187 -3.81 -13.74 -9.07
N LYS A 188 -4.17 -12.87 -10.01
CA LYS A 188 -3.27 -11.85 -10.58
C LYS A 188 -3.50 -10.48 -9.96
N GLU A 189 -2.53 -9.59 -10.16
CA GLU A 189 -2.55 -8.20 -9.72
C GLU A 189 -3.78 -7.45 -10.25
N THR A 190 -4.16 -7.70 -11.51
CA THR A 190 -5.29 -7.04 -12.16
C THR A 190 -6.62 -7.38 -11.49
N GLU A 191 -6.85 -8.64 -11.12
CA GLU A 191 -8.06 -9.08 -10.42
C GLU A 191 -8.16 -8.46 -9.01
N ILE A 192 -7.03 -8.37 -8.31
CA ILE A 192 -6.96 -7.74 -6.97
C ILE A 192 -7.22 -6.24 -7.07
N ILE A 193 -6.54 -5.54 -7.99
CA ILE A 193 -6.72 -4.11 -8.21
C ILE A 193 -8.17 -3.82 -8.62
N GLN A 194 -8.78 -4.65 -9.47
CA GLN A 194 -10.19 -4.50 -9.87
C GLN A 194 -11.15 -4.65 -8.68
N TYR A 195 -10.95 -5.66 -7.82
CA TYR A 195 -11.76 -5.81 -6.61
C TYR A 195 -11.68 -4.58 -5.69
N LEU A 196 -10.47 -4.07 -5.47
CA LEU A 196 -10.23 -2.90 -4.61
C LEU A 196 -10.76 -1.59 -5.24
N ALA A 197 -10.77 -1.52 -6.57
CA ALA A 197 -11.32 -0.38 -7.29
C ALA A 197 -12.82 -0.20 -7.03
N ASP A 198 -13.55 -1.29 -6.78
CA ASP A 198 -14.98 -1.25 -6.50
C ASP A 198 -15.31 -1.16 -4.99
N ASP A 199 -14.32 -1.24 -4.10
CA ASP A 199 -14.52 -1.11 -2.65
C ASP A 199 -14.71 0.36 -2.23
N PRO A 200 -15.84 0.77 -1.63
CA PRO A 200 -16.11 2.19 -1.36
C PRO A 200 -15.17 2.83 -0.32
N GLU A 201 -14.51 2.05 0.53
CA GLU A 201 -13.61 2.56 1.57
C GLU A 201 -12.18 2.77 1.03
N THR A 202 -11.80 2.05 -0.03
CA THR A 202 -10.54 2.30 -0.73
C THR A 202 -10.63 3.56 -1.59
N ARG A 203 -9.86 4.59 -1.26
CA ARG A 203 -9.71 5.84 -2.03
C ARG A 203 -8.65 5.73 -3.12
N ALA A 204 -7.56 5.00 -2.87
CA ALA A 204 -6.48 4.81 -3.84
C ALA A 204 -5.73 3.49 -3.62
N ILE A 205 -5.12 3.00 -4.71
CA ILE A 205 -4.43 1.71 -4.74
C ILE A 205 -2.95 1.96 -5.02
N PHE A 206 -2.11 1.54 -4.10
CA PHE A 206 -0.66 1.67 -4.15
C PHE A 206 -0.05 0.29 -4.36
N SER A 207 0.56 0.08 -5.53
CA SER A 207 1.05 -1.22 -5.94
C SER A 207 2.56 -1.25 -6.15
N TYR A 208 3.23 -2.17 -5.46
CA TYR A 208 4.61 -2.55 -5.77
C TYR A 208 4.61 -3.83 -6.58
N ILE A 209 5.15 -3.78 -7.80
CA ILE A 209 5.19 -4.92 -8.72
C ILE A 209 6.58 -5.08 -9.33
N GLU A 210 6.93 -6.32 -9.62
CA GLU A 210 8.18 -6.74 -10.28
C GLU A 210 7.90 -7.24 -11.70
N GLY A 211 6.69 -7.74 -11.96
CA GLY A 211 6.22 -8.13 -13.28
C GLY A 211 4.70 -8.10 -13.38
N ILE A 212 4.20 -7.89 -14.60
CA ILE A 212 2.79 -8.02 -14.95
C ILE A 212 2.59 -9.42 -15.54
N GLN A 213 1.59 -10.15 -15.04
CA GLN A 213 1.34 -11.53 -15.47
C GLN A 213 0.52 -11.60 -16.76
N ASP A 214 -0.40 -10.65 -16.93
CA ASP A 214 -1.29 -10.56 -18.09
C ASP A 214 -1.37 -9.11 -18.57
N GLY A 215 -0.53 -8.78 -19.56
CA GLY A 215 -0.43 -7.43 -20.11
C GLY A 215 -1.67 -6.99 -20.88
N ASP A 216 -2.34 -7.92 -21.56
CA ASP A 216 -3.56 -7.61 -22.31
C ASP A 216 -4.69 -7.28 -21.32
N LYS A 217 -4.85 -8.10 -20.27
CA LYS A 217 -5.82 -7.81 -19.22
C LYS A 217 -5.50 -6.52 -18.48
N PHE A 218 -4.23 -6.23 -18.25
CA PHE A 218 -3.79 -4.97 -17.64
C PHE A 218 -4.24 -3.76 -18.47
N LEU A 219 -4.00 -3.78 -19.78
CA LEU A 219 -4.40 -2.70 -20.69
C LEU A 219 -5.92 -2.60 -20.86
N GLU A 220 -6.64 -3.72 -20.74
CA GLU A 220 -8.10 -3.77 -20.80
C GLU A 220 -8.77 -3.14 -19.56
N VAL A 221 -8.33 -3.51 -18.35
CA VAL A 221 -9.09 -3.20 -17.12
C VAL A 221 -8.65 -1.92 -16.41
N LEU A 222 -7.36 -1.58 -16.45
CA LEU A 222 -6.84 -0.42 -15.71
C LEU A 222 -7.43 0.91 -16.16
N PRO A 223 -7.69 1.19 -17.46
CA PRO A 223 -8.27 2.47 -17.89
C PRO A 223 -9.64 2.78 -17.25
N GLU A 224 -10.46 1.77 -16.98
CA GLU A 224 -11.75 1.96 -16.30
C GLU A 224 -11.59 2.10 -14.79
N ILE A 225 -10.54 1.50 -14.22
CA ILE A 225 -10.22 1.62 -12.80
C ILE A 225 -9.66 3.02 -12.48
N THR A 226 -8.74 3.52 -13.29
CA THR A 226 -8.06 4.80 -13.06
C THR A 226 -9.00 6.01 -13.19
N LYS A 227 -10.08 5.88 -13.97
CA LYS A 227 -11.18 6.87 -13.99
C LYS A 227 -11.93 6.98 -12.67
N LYS A 228 -11.98 5.89 -11.88
CA LYS A 228 -12.66 5.85 -10.59
C LYS A 228 -11.74 6.28 -9.46
N LYS A 229 -10.51 5.75 -9.45
CA LYS A 229 -9.56 5.90 -8.33
C LYS A 229 -8.11 5.93 -8.81
N PRO A 230 -7.24 6.70 -8.15
CA PRO A 230 -5.81 6.67 -8.42
C PRO A 230 -5.23 5.27 -8.20
N VAL A 231 -4.45 4.80 -9.19
CA VAL A 231 -3.60 3.62 -9.07
C VAL A 231 -2.15 4.07 -9.24
N VAL A 232 -1.34 3.83 -8.22
CA VAL A 232 0.07 4.23 -8.16
C VAL A 232 0.92 2.97 -8.23
N PHE A 233 1.89 2.94 -9.12
CA PHE A 233 2.84 1.85 -9.28
C PHE A 233 4.25 2.27 -8.87
N LEU A 234 4.92 1.40 -8.13
CA LEU A 234 6.38 1.38 -7.96
C LEU A 234 6.91 0.07 -8.56
N LYS A 235 7.82 0.19 -9.53
CA LYS A 235 8.35 -0.96 -10.28
C LYS A 235 9.69 -1.44 -9.70
N GLY A 236 9.72 -2.68 -9.21
CA GLY A 236 10.97 -3.37 -8.92
C GLY A 236 11.64 -3.89 -10.19
N GLY A 237 12.98 -4.00 -10.18
CA GLY A 237 13.73 -4.64 -11.27
C GLY A 237 13.88 -3.82 -12.55
N ILE A 238 14.06 -2.50 -12.44
CA ILE A 238 14.20 -1.58 -13.58
C ILE A 238 15.57 -1.62 -14.26
N SER A 239 16.64 -1.94 -13.52
CA SER A 239 18.01 -1.99 -14.01
C SER A 239 18.43 -3.42 -14.36
N THR A 240 19.52 -3.61 -15.10
CA THR A 240 20.05 -4.95 -15.44
C THR A 240 20.22 -5.85 -14.21
N HIS A 241 20.86 -5.32 -13.16
CA HIS A 241 21.07 -6.08 -11.91
C HIS A 241 19.76 -6.28 -11.14
N GLY A 242 18.89 -5.26 -11.07
CA GLY A 242 17.61 -5.39 -10.39
C GLY A 242 16.68 -6.38 -11.08
N SER A 243 16.65 -6.38 -12.41
CA SER A 243 15.89 -7.30 -13.26
C SER A 243 16.35 -8.75 -13.05
N ALA A 244 17.67 -8.98 -13.02
CA ALA A 244 18.23 -10.30 -12.71
C ALA A 244 17.85 -10.77 -11.29
N ALA A 245 17.93 -9.89 -10.29
CA ALA A 245 17.56 -10.20 -8.92
C ALA A 245 16.06 -10.52 -8.78
N ALA A 246 15.19 -9.76 -9.44
CA ALA A 246 13.75 -10.00 -9.47
C ALA A 246 13.42 -11.36 -10.12
N LYS A 247 14.11 -11.71 -11.21
CA LYS A 247 13.93 -13.01 -11.89
C LYS A 247 14.24 -14.18 -10.96
N THR A 248 15.32 -14.10 -10.19
CA THR A 248 15.66 -15.14 -9.21
C THR A 248 14.74 -15.16 -7.99
N HIS A 249 14.04 -14.07 -7.71
CA HIS A 249 13.24 -13.90 -6.49
C HIS A 249 11.76 -14.26 -6.67
N THR A 250 11.17 -14.00 -7.85
CA THR A 250 9.74 -14.30 -8.14
C THR A 250 9.53 -15.30 -9.28
N GLY A 251 10.61 -15.73 -9.92
CA GLY A 251 10.56 -16.56 -11.12
C GLY A 251 9.92 -15.86 -12.32
N SER A 252 9.68 -14.55 -12.25
CA SER A 252 9.05 -13.78 -13.33
C SER A 252 10.11 -13.24 -14.31
N ILE A 253 9.77 -13.22 -15.60
CA ILE A 253 10.62 -12.57 -16.60
C ILE A 253 10.41 -11.06 -16.43
N ALA A 254 11.46 -10.35 -16.01
CA ALA A 254 11.43 -8.91 -15.94
C ALA A 254 11.28 -8.32 -17.35
N GLY A 255 10.09 -7.79 -17.65
CA GLY A 255 9.80 -7.10 -18.89
C GLY A 255 10.52 -5.75 -19.00
N SER A 256 10.53 -5.18 -20.21
CA SER A 256 11.12 -3.86 -20.47
C SER A 256 10.48 -2.79 -19.57
N TYR A 257 11.31 -2.06 -18.82
CA TYR A 257 10.85 -0.95 -17.99
C TYR A 257 10.18 0.15 -18.84
N GLU A 258 10.73 0.45 -20.01
CA GLU A 258 10.15 1.45 -20.92
C GLU A 258 8.77 1.04 -21.43
N LEU A 259 8.57 -0.25 -21.72
CA LEU A 259 7.25 -0.76 -22.09
C LEU A 259 6.27 -0.66 -20.93
N PHE A 260 6.70 -1.05 -19.73
CA PHE A 260 5.89 -0.93 -18.51
C PHE A 260 5.50 0.53 -18.24
N LYS A 261 6.44 1.47 -18.35
CA LYS A 261 6.21 2.90 -18.20
C LYS A 261 5.23 3.44 -19.23
N ALA A 262 5.37 3.04 -20.50
CA ALA A 262 4.42 3.41 -21.55
C ALA A 262 3.02 2.85 -21.27
N ALA A 263 2.91 1.59 -20.84
CA ALA A 263 1.64 0.96 -20.49
C ALA A 263 0.96 1.65 -19.31
N VAL A 264 1.69 1.93 -18.21
CA VAL A 264 1.15 2.64 -17.03
C VAL A 264 0.60 4.01 -17.42
N ARG A 265 1.34 4.77 -18.26
CA ARG A 265 0.87 6.07 -18.77
C ARG A 265 -0.37 5.92 -19.65
N ALA A 266 -0.40 4.93 -20.55
CA ALA A 266 -1.52 4.70 -21.45
C ALA A 266 -2.82 4.36 -20.71
N VAL A 267 -2.73 3.67 -19.58
CA VAL A 267 -3.90 3.33 -18.75
C VAL A 267 -4.28 4.41 -17.74
N GLY A 268 -3.57 5.54 -17.71
CA GLY A 268 -3.85 6.66 -16.80
C GLY A 268 -3.45 6.40 -15.34
N ALA A 269 -2.58 5.42 -15.09
CA ALA A 269 -2.04 5.17 -13.75
C ALA A 269 -0.77 6.01 -13.52
N ILE A 270 -0.41 6.19 -12.24
CA ILE A 270 0.75 6.98 -11.82
C ILE A 270 1.94 6.03 -11.63
N LEU A 271 3.07 6.34 -12.26
CA LEU A 271 4.33 5.65 -12.00
C LEU A 271 5.23 6.55 -11.16
N VAL A 272 5.74 6.03 -10.06
CA VAL A 272 6.78 6.71 -9.25
C VAL A 272 8.10 5.96 -9.36
N ASP A 273 9.19 6.70 -9.21
CA ASP A 273 10.54 6.18 -9.44
C ASP A 273 11.14 5.51 -8.19
N ASP A 274 10.74 5.95 -7.00
CA ASP A 274 11.27 5.42 -5.75
C ASP A 274 10.24 5.29 -4.62
N LEU A 275 10.71 4.70 -3.53
CA LEU A 275 9.89 4.41 -2.37
C LEU A 275 9.55 5.67 -1.55
N SER A 276 10.37 6.72 -1.60
CA SER A 276 10.04 7.98 -0.93
C SER A 276 8.83 8.62 -1.60
N ASP A 277 8.89 8.79 -2.93
CA ASP A 277 7.79 9.34 -3.72
C ASP A 277 6.51 8.52 -3.58
N PHE A 278 6.63 7.19 -3.58
CA PHE A 278 5.50 6.29 -3.38
C PHE A 278 4.79 6.54 -2.04
N LEU A 279 5.57 6.74 -0.97
CA LEU A 279 5.06 6.90 0.38
C LEU A 279 4.56 8.34 0.64
N ASP A 280 5.22 9.35 0.09
CA ASP A 280 4.77 10.74 0.21
C ASP A 280 3.49 10.98 -0.60
N LEU A 281 3.36 10.38 -1.78
CA LEU A 281 2.12 10.41 -2.55
C LEU A 281 0.98 9.70 -1.80
N ALA A 282 1.26 8.61 -1.07
CA ALA A 282 0.26 7.94 -0.24
C ALA A 282 -0.28 8.86 0.88
N ARG A 283 0.59 9.66 1.50
CA ARG A 283 0.16 10.66 2.50
C ARG A 283 -0.66 11.78 1.88
N LEU A 284 -0.23 12.27 0.71
CA LEU A 284 -0.93 13.31 -0.02
C LEU A 284 -2.36 12.87 -0.39
N ILE A 285 -2.49 11.67 -0.97
CA ILE A 285 -3.78 11.13 -1.40
C ILE A 285 -4.67 10.76 -0.20
N ALA A 286 -4.09 10.36 0.93
CA ALA A 286 -4.88 10.09 2.13
C ALA A 286 -5.42 11.37 2.79
N SER A 287 -4.88 12.55 2.46
CA SER A 287 -5.43 13.83 2.95
C SER A 287 -6.74 14.17 2.24
N ASP A 288 -7.74 14.69 2.96
CA ASP A 288 -9.06 15.06 2.41
C ASP A 288 -9.03 16.37 1.59
N GLU A 289 -7.85 16.86 1.30
CA GLU A 289 -7.68 18.13 0.62
C GLU A 289 -7.86 18.00 -0.89
N PRO A 290 -8.45 19.03 -1.52
CA PRO A 290 -8.58 19.06 -2.97
C PRO A 290 -7.22 19.17 -3.64
N ILE A 291 -6.96 18.30 -4.61
CA ILE A 291 -5.75 18.36 -5.44
C ILE A 291 -6.01 19.32 -6.61
N ARG A 292 -5.21 20.39 -6.73
CA ARG A 292 -5.21 21.34 -7.85
C ARG A 292 -3.77 21.56 -8.34
N GLU A 293 -3.60 22.45 -9.31
CA GLU A 293 -2.28 22.81 -9.86
C GLU A 293 -1.55 23.87 -9.02
N ASP A 294 -2.29 24.68 -8.24
CA ASP A 294 -1.78 25.88 -7.59
C ASP A 294 -1.12 25.59 -6.23
N VAL A 295 0.15 25.99 -6.09
CA VAL A 295 0.98 25.81 -4.89
C VAL A 295 1.51 27.14 -4.42
N LEU A 296 1.49 27.38 -3.10
CA LEU A 296 2.19 28.51 -2.49
C LEU A 296 3.46 28.02 -1.77
N VAL A 297 4.60 28.62 -2.08
CA VAL A 297 5.84 28.40 -1.32
C VAL A 297 5.97 29.46 -0.24
N VAL A 298 6.22 29.05 1.01
CA VAL A 298 6.56 29.94 2.12
C VAL A 298 7.94 29.56 2.62
N THR A 299 8.87 30.50 2.68
CA THR A 299 10.27 30.19 2.99
C THR A 299 10.92 31.28 3.82
N ASN A 300 11.92 30.95 4.64
CA ASN A 300 12.83 31.94 5.20
C ASN A 300 14.18 31.99 4.46
N SER A 301 14.28 31.33 3.31
CA SER A 301 15.48 31.24 2.49
C SER A 301 15.12 31.41 1.01
N GLY A 302 15.43 32.56 0.44
CA GLY A 302 15.19 32.84 -0.98
C GLY A 302 15.80 31.80 -1.93
N GLY A 303 17.00 31.29 -1.63
CA GLY A 303 17.64 30.24 -2.44
C GLY A 303 16.86 28.93 -2.47
N HIS A 304 16.28 28.51 -1.34
CA HIS A 304 15.39 27.34 -1.31
C HIS A 304 14.05 27.63 -2.00
N GLY A 305 13.54 28.87 -1.89
CA GLY A 305 12.36 29.31 -2.63
C GLY A 305 12.54 29.18 -4.15
N VAL A 306 13.73 29.52 -4.68
CA VAL A 306 14.08 29.33 -6.10
C VAL A 306 14.04 27.84 -6.47
N LEU A 307 14.71 26.97 -5.71
CA LEU A 307 14.73 25.53 -5.99
C LEU A 307 13.33 24.90 -5.95
N THR A 308 12.47 25.34 -5.02
CA THR A 308 11.08 24.88 -4.95
C THR A 308 10.25 25.40 -6.11
N SER A 309 10.47 26.64 -6.57
CA SER A 309 9.79 27.20 -7.75
C SER A 309 10.18 26.46 -9.03
N ASP A 310 11.48 26.17 -9.20
CA ASP A 310 11.95 25.36 -10.34
C ASP A 310 11.30 23.97 -10.34
N ALA A 311 11.08 23.37 -9.16
CA ALA A 311 10.38 22.09 -9.05
C ALA A 311 8.89 22.19 -9.41
N ILE A 312 8.20 23.27 -9.01
CA ILE A 312 6.81 23.55 -9.40
C ILE A 312 6.68 23.57 -10.92
N ASP A 313 7.52 24.37 -11.60
CA ASP A 313 7.50 24.49 -13.06
C ASP A 313 7.89 23.18 -13.76
N LYS A 314 8.92 22.50 -13.27
CA LYS A 314 9.41 21.22 -13.83
C LYS A 314 8.30 20.16 -13.87
N TYR A 315 7.43 20.13 -12.88
CA TYR A 315 6.34 19.16 -12.78
C TYR A 315 4.99 19.69 -13.28
N GLY A 316 4.96 20.88 -13.90
CA GLY A 316 3.75 21.46 -14.50
C GLY A 316 2.72 21.93 -13.48
N LEU A 317 3.13 22.17 -12.23
CA LEU A 317 2.31 22.84 -11.23
C LEU A 317 2.39 24.37 -11.45
N ARG A 318 1.57 25.13 -10.72
CA ARG A 318 1.53 26.59 -10.81
C ARG A 318 1.88 27.23 -9.49
N ALA A 319 2.76 28.22 -9.52
CA ALA A 319 2.94 29.11 -8.39
C ALA A 319 1.72 30.04 -8.31
N ILE A 320 0.91 29.91 -7.25
CA ILE A 320 -0.30 30.72 -7.11
C ILE A 320 0.03 32.23 -7.01
N GLU A 321 -0.74 33.05 -7.73
CA GLU A 321 -0.73 34.50 -7.56
C GLU A 321 -1.54 34.89 -6.32
N LEU A 322 -0.98 35.78 -5.50
CA LEU A 322 -1.61 36.19 -4.24
C LEU A 322 -2.68 37.27 -4.50
N PRO A 323 -3.94 37.06 -4.06
CA PRO A 323 -4.98 38.08 -4.14
C PRO A 323 -4.61 39.39 -3.42
N ASP A 324 -5.10 40.53 -3.93
CA ASP A 324 -4.77 41.86 -3.39
C ASP A 324 -5.05 42.01 -1.88
N ASN A 325 -6.14 41.41 -1.39
CA ASN A 325 -6.48 41.45 0.03
C ASN A 325 -5.44 40.71 0.89
N ILE A 326 -4.96 39.55 0.43
CA ILE A 326 -3.91 38.78 1.12
C ILE A 326 -2.57 39.51 1.05
N THR A 327 -2.25 40.06 -0.13
CA THR A 327 -1.06 40.89 -0.37
C THR A 327 -0.98 42.06 0.61
N GLN A 328 -2.08 42.77 0.85
CA GLN A 328 -2.15 43.88 1.81
C GLN A 328 -1.94 43.45 3.27
N GLU A 329 -2.49 42.30 3.68
CA GLU A 329 -2.25 41.76 5.03
C GLU A 329 -0.80 41.31 5.22
N LEU A 330 -0.21 40.65 4.20
CA LEU A 330 1.18 40.20 4.24
C LEU A 330 2.17 41.37 4.31
N GLN A 331 1.90 42.52 3.67
CA GLN A 331 2.76 43.71 3.78
C GLN A 331 2.90 44.22 5.22
N LYS A 332 1.93 43.97 6.10
CA LYS A 332 2.00 44.35 7.52
C LYS A 332 2.91 43.43 8.33
N VAL A 333 3.21 42.24 7.81
CA VAL A 333 3.96 41.16 8.47
C VAL A 333 5.40 41.09 7.94
N LEU A 334 5.57 41.30 6.64
CA LEU A 334 6.85 41.18 5.96
C LEU A 334 7.77 42.36 6.27
N PRO A 335 9.09 42.13 6.34
CA PRO A 335 10.06 43.21 6.48
C PRO A 335 10.16 44.02 5.16
N PRO A 336 10.66 45.27 5.18
CA PRO A 336 10.65 46.17 4.03
C PRO A 336 11.36 45.64 2.77
N GLN A 337 12.33 44.74 2.94
CA GLN A 337 13.07 44.11 1.86
C GLN A 337 12.37 42.90 1.21
N SER A 338 11.22 42.46 1.76
CA SER A 338 10.44 41.34 1.22
C SER A 338 9.13 41.81 0.61
N PHE A 339 8.66 41.07 -0.39
CA PHE A 339 7.44 41.36 -1.13
C PHE A 339 6.46 40.19 -1.01
N PRO A 340 5.16 40.47 -0.86
CA PRO A 340 4.11 39.45 -0.85
C PRO A 340 3.91 38.87 -2.26
N ARG A 341 4.71 37.87 -2.60
CA ARG A 341 4.59 37.10 -3.85
C ARG A 341 4.89 35.63 -3.58
N ASN A 342 4.86 34.80 -4.61
CA ASN A 342 5.27 33.41 -4.54
C ASN A 342 6.64 33.24 -5.22
N PRO A 343 7.68 32.72 -4.52
CA PRO A 343 7.71 32.34 -3.11
C PRO A 343 7.50 33.49 -2.13
N LEU A 344 6.77 33.20 -1.06
CA LEU A 344 6.56 34.10 0.08
C LEU A 344 7.79 34.02 0.99
N ASP A 345 8.76 34.90 0.73
CA ASP A 345 10.00 34.98 1.48
C ASP A 345 9.82 35.76 2.78
N LEU A 346 9.85 35.07 3.91
CA LEU A 346 9.72 35.65 5.25
C LEU A 346 11.03 36.29 5.75
N SER A 347 12.09 36.31 4.94
CA SER A 347 13.46 36.74 5.29
C SER A 347 14.15 35.82 6.30
N GLY A 348 15.48 35.81 6.29
CA GLY A 348 16.28 34.87 7.10
C GLY A 348 16.22 35.08 8.61
N ASP A 349 15.75 36.23 9.07
CA ASP A 349 15.45 36.57 10.47
C ASP A 349 14.03 36.19 10.91
N ALA A 350 13.28 35.45 10.08
CA ALA A 350 11.91 35.05 10.39
C ALA A 350 11.83 34.28 11.73
N THR A 351 11.00 34.80 12.63
CA THR A 351 10.66 34.16 13.91
C THR A 351 9.39 33.31 13.75
N SER A 352 9.11 32.47 14.75
CA SER A 352 7.84 31.73 14.84
C SER A 352 6.61 32.64 14.76
N ILE A 353 6.69 33.87 15.28
CA ILE A 353 5.62 34.88 15.20
C ILE A 353 5.37 35.31 13.75
N ARG A 354 6.43 35.54 12.96
CA ARG A 354 6.29 35.93 11.54
C ARG A 354 5.66 34.82 10.71
N TYR A 355 6.04 33.56 10.97
CA TYR A 355 5.39 32.39 10.38
C TYR A 355 3.90 32.33 10.75
N ASP A 356 3.55 32.49 12.03
CA ASP A 356 2.16 32.46 12.48
C ASP A 356 1.30 33.54 11.83
N GLN A 357 1.82 34.76 11.77
CA GLN A 357 1.12 35.89 11.13
C GLN A 357 0.97 35.71 9.62
N ALA A 358 2.02 35.24 8.93
CA ALA A 358 1.96 34.97 7.50
C ALA A 358 0.98 33.84 7.17
N LEU A 359 1.01 32.74 7.94
CA LEU A 359 0.07 31.62 7.78
C LEU A 359 -1.38 32.07 8.04
N LYS A 360 -1.64 32.90 9.06
CA LYS A 360 -2.97 33.48 9.29
C LYS A 360 -3.45 34.33 8.11
N ALA A 361 -2.58 35.14 7.50
CA ALA A 361 -2.94 35.99 6.37
C ALA A 361 -3.35 35.18 5.12
N ILE A 362 -2.80 33.98 4.95
CA ILE A 362 -3.08 33.08 3.82
C ILE A 362 -4.04 31.94 4.20
N GLN A 363 -4.72 32.02 5.34
CA GLN A 363 -5.53 30.91 5.86
C GLN A 363 -6.67 30.50 4.93
N ASP A 364 -7.26 31.48 4.24
CA ASP A 364 -8.36 31.27 3.31
C ASP A 364 -7.88 31.22 1.84
N LEU A 365 -6.57 31.06 1.59
CA LEU A 365 -6.03 30.97 0.25
C LEU A 365 -6.43 29.64 -0.41
N ASP A 366 -7.10 29.74 -1.56
CA ASP A 366 -7.58 28.58 -2.30
C ASP A 366 -6.48 27.95 -3.18
N CYS A 367 -5.53 27.27 -2.55
CA CYS A 367 -4.45 26.53 -3.21
C CYS A 367 -4.49 25.03 -2.85
N THR A 368 -3.76 24.20 -3.58
CA THR A 368 -3.62 22.76 -3.30
C THR A 368 -2.86 22.52 -2.00
N LYS A 369 -1.66 23.10 -1.91
CA LYS A 369 -0.76 22.93 -0.79
C LYS A 369 0.05 24.20 -0.58
N ILE A 370 0.41 24.40 0.68
CA ILE A 370 1.42 25.35 1.11
C ILE A 370 2.69 24.56 1.38
N VAL A 371 3.75 24.83 0.63
CA VAL A 371 5.06 24.22 0.82
C VAL A 371 5.88 25.15 1.70
N ILE A 372 6.17 24.73 2.93
CA ILE A 372 6.98 25.49 3.88
C ILE A 372 8.41 24.97 3.83
N VAL A 373 9.34 25.84 3.44
CA VAL A 373 10.77 25.52 3.39
C VAL A 373 11.50 26.33 4.45
N GLN A 374 11.89 25.68 5.54
CA GLN A 374 12.62 26.34 6.62
C GLN A 374 14.07 25.84 6.65
N SER A 375 15.01 26.74 6.39
CA SER A 375 16.43 26.39 6.30
C SER A 375 17.33 27.25 7.19
N LEU A 376 16.94 28.50 7.46
CA LEU A 376 17.77 29.41 8.26
C LEU A 376 17.48 29.29 9.76
N PRO A 377 18.53 29.33 10.62
CA PRO A 377 18.48 28.85 12.01
C PRO A 377 17.85 29.81 13.02
N MET A 378 17.31 30.96 12.59
CA MET A 378 16.71 31.96 13.49
C MET A 378 15.44 31.46 14.20
N VAL A 379 14.82 30.41 13.67
CA VAL A 379 13.73 29.68 14.30
C VAL A 379 13.98 28.19 14.16
N SER A 380 13.66 27.40 15.19
CA SER A 380 13.80 25.95 15.11
C SER A 380 12.65 25.30 14.32
N CYS A 381 12.93 24.16 13.67
CA CYS A 381 11.90 23.37 12.98
C CYS A 381 10.73 23.01 13.92
N THR A 382 11.03 22.73 15.19
CA THR A 382 10.03 22.42 16.22
C THR A 382 9.07 23.59 16.45
N GLU A 383 9.57 24.82 16.47
CA GLU A 383 8.74 26.01 16.66
C GLU A 383 7.87 26.27 15.44
N VAL A 384 8.42 26.15 14.22
CA VAL A 384 7.62 26.26 12.99
C VAL A 384 6.57 25.15 12.93
N ALA A 385 6.91 23.92 13.28
CA ALA A 385 5.95 22.81 13.34
C ALA A 385 4.80 23.08 14.32
N ARG A 386 5.06 23.73 15.47
CA ARG A 386 3.98 24.14 16.40
C ARG A 386 3.05 25.18 15.80
N VAL A 387 3.58 26.10 15.00
CA VAL A 387 2.75 27.07 14.25
C VAL A 387 1.89 26.33 13.23
N ILE A 388 2.48 25.43 12.44
CA ILE A 388 1.78 24.63 11.42
C ILE A 388 0.66 23.80 12.04
N MET A 389 0.87 23.18 13.21
CA MET A 389 -0.17 22.40 13.90
C MET A 389 -1.41 23.21 14.29
N ASN A 390 -1.30 24.54 14.40
CA ASN A 390 -2.41 25.43 14.70
C ASN A 390 -3.06 26.03 13.44
N TYR A 391 -2.47 25.81 12.26
CA TYR A 391 -3.00 26.28 10.99
C TYR A 391 -4.25 25.49 10.59
N LYS A 392 -5.27 26.19 10.09
CA LYS A 392 -6.59 25.62 9.76
C LYS A 392 -6.99 25.77 8.29
N GLY A 393 -6.07 26.21 7.44
CA GLY A 393 -6.32 26.38 6.00
C GLY A 393 -5.93 25.14 5.20
N SER A 394 -5.45 25.37 3.98
CA SER A 394 -4.96 24.33 3.05
C SER A 394 -3.87 23.45 3.67
N GLY A 395 -3.61 22.26 3.14
CA GLY A 395 -2.57 21.42 3.72
C GLY A 395 -1.19 21.99 3.57
N VAL A 396 -0.39 21.73 4.58
CA VAL A 396 1.00 22.14 4.63
C VAL A 396 1.90 20.94 4.36
N VAL A 397 2.85 21.12 3.45
CA VAL A 397 3.98 20.21 3.27
C VAL A 397 5.22 20.92 3.79
N GLY A 398 5.80 20.41 4.88
CA GLY A 398 7.08 20.91 5.40
C GLY A 398 8.25 20.25 4.68
N VAL A 399 9.22 21.07 4.24
CA VAL A 399 10.45 20.65 3.56
C VAL A 399 11.66 21.09 4.38
#